data_AF-A0A4R2NPN1-F1
#
_entry.id   AF-A0A4R2NPN1-F1
#
_cell.length_a   1.000
_cell.length_b   1.000
_cell.length_c   1.000
_cell.angle_alpha   90.00
_cell.angle_beta   90.00
_cell.angle_gamma   90.00
#
_symmetry.space_group_name_H-M   'P 1'
#
loop_
_entity.id
_entity.type
_entity.pdbx_description
1 polymer ?
#
loop_
_entity_poly.entity_id
_entity_poly.type
_entity_poly.pdbx_seq_one_letter_code
_entity_poly.pdbx_strand_id
1 'polypeptide(L)'
;MIKTENSYKQAVEKLKQDKEFIKEQTEKFKKVGLEPAHIELAIQPYVSFHEQLKEEVDYYERIKRGDFEPVFNLRTIGKTLIAYRIFLGLTQQDLAEKLNVSPSQVSRDERNEYFGATIERIQTVMDAMNMRSITKIDPSDVIFA
;
A
#
# COMPACT_ATOMS: atom_id res chain seq x y z
N MET A 1 -0.93 -1.59 -2.44
CA MET A 1 -0.76 -0.98 -1.10
C MET A 1 -1.31 -1.92 -0.04
N ILE A 2 -0.54 -2.14 1.01
CA ILE A 2 -0.97 -2.87 2.21
C ILE A 2 -1.97 -2.01 2.98
N LYS A 3 -3.14 -2.58 3.31
CA LYS A 3 -4.26 -1.84 3.93
C LYS A 3 -4.49 -2.20 5.39
N THR A 4 -3.98 -3.33 5.87
CA THR A 4 -4.27 -3.85 7.21
C THR A 4 -3.01 -4.31 7.92
N GLU A 5 -3.05 -4.29 9.26
CA GLU A 5 -1.98 -4.81 10.10
C GLU A 5 -1.68 -6.29 9.83
N ASN A 6 -2.72 -7.09 9.59
CA ASN A 6 -2.54 -8.51 9.30
C ASN A 6 -1.82 -8.73 7.97
N SER A 7 -2.23 -8.00 6.92
CA SER A 7 -1.54 -8.03 5.62
C SER A 7 -0.10 -7.54 5.72
N TYR A 8 0.18 -6.52 6.55
CA TYR A 8 1.54 -6.05 6.81
C TYR A 8 2.41 -7.15 7.44
N LYS A 9 1.93 -7.81 8.50
CA LYS A 9 2.67 -8.91 9.15
C LYS A 9 2.96 -10.06 8.19
N GLN A 10 1.98 -10.42 7.35
CA GLN A 10 2.15 -11.43 6.31
C GLN A 10 3.18 -11.02 5.26
N ALA A 11 3.15 -9.76 4.81
CA ALA A 11 4.11 -9.23 3.86
C ALA A 11 5.54 -9.24 4.40
N VAL A 12 5.75 -8.80 5.65
CA VAL A 12 7.07 -8.83 6.31
C VAL A 12 7.62 -10.24 6.41
N GLU A 13 6.77 -11.22 6.77
CA GLU A 13 7.20 -12.61 6.83
C GLU A 13 7.52 -13.17 5.45
N LYS A 14 6.71 -12.83 4.44
CA LYS A 14 6.94 -13.22 3.05
C LYS A 14 8.26 -12.66 2.50
N LEU A 15 8.63 -11.42 2.84
CA LEU A 15 9.92 -10.84 2.43
C LEU A 15 11.13 -11.65 2.95
N LYS A 16 11.05 -12.17 4.18
CA LYS A 16 12.10 -13.05 4.73
C LYS A 16 12.21 -14.35 3.94
N GLN A 17 11.07 -14.98 3.68
CA GLN A 17 10.99 -16.23 2.92
C GLN A 17 11.49 -16.06 1.49
N ASP A 18 11.13 -14.96 0.83
CA ASP A 18 11.57 -14.66 -0.53
C ASP A 18 13.09 -14.47 -0.60
N LYS A 19 13.69 -13.81 0.39
CA LYS A 19 15.14 -13.65 0.47
C LYS A 19 15.86 -14.99 0.61
N GLU A 20 15.36 -15.87 1.47
CA GLU A 20 15.91 -17.23 1.63
C GLU A 20 15.75 -18.05 0.35
N PHE A 21 14.56 -18.01 -0.26
CA PHE A 21 14.26 -18.71 -1.50
C PHE A 21 15.16 -18.26 -2.67
N ILE A 22 15.30 -16.94 -2.88
CA ILE A 22 16.17 -16.38 -3.94
C ILE A 22 17.61 -16.88 -3.76
N LYS A 23 18.12 -16.86 -2.53
CA LYS A 23 19.45 -17.36 -2.20
C LYS A 23 19.59 -18.85 -2.53
N GLU A 24 18.64 -19.67 -2.10
CA GLU A 24 18.66 -21.11 -2.36
C GLU A 24 18.60 -21.46 -3.85
N GLN A 25 17.73 -20.79 -4.61
CA GLN A 25 17.62 -21.02 -6.05
C GLN A 25 18.90 -20.61 -6.79
N THR A 26 19.50 -19.49 -6.39
CA THR A 26 20.77 -19.03 -6.93
C THR A 26 21.87 -20.07 -6.72
N GLU A 27 21.99 -20.63 -5.50
CA GLU A 27 22.97 -21.68 -5.18
C GLU A 27 22.67 -23.00 -5.91
N LYS A 28 21.41 -23.36 -6.09
CA LYS A 28 21.03 -24.54 -6.90
C LYS A 28 21.48 -24.38 -8.36
N PHE A 29 21.22 -23.24 -8.98
CA PHE A 29 21.63 -23.01 -10.37
C PHE A 29 23.16 -23.00 -10.54
N LYS A 30 23.91 -22.44 -9.58
CA LYS A 30 25.38 -22.53 -9.56
C LYS A 30 25.86 -23.97 -9.51
N LYS A 31 25.25 -24.82 -8.67
CA LYS A 31 25.62 -26.25 -8.55
C LYS A 31 25.35 -27.05 -9.81
N VAL A 32 24.31 -26.68 -10.56
CA VAL A 32 23.99 -27.30 -11.87
C VAL A 32 24.90 -26.77 -12.99
N GLY A 33 25.77 -25.79 -12.69
CA GLY A 33 26.76 -25.27 -13.62
C GLY A 33 26.17 -24.27 -14.63
N LEU A 34 25.08 -23.59 -14.28
CA LEU A 34 24.56 -22.51 -15.12
C LEU A 34 25.54 -21.33 -15.13
N GLU A 35 25.72 -20.74 -16.31
CA GLU A 35 26.46 -19.50 -16.47
C GLU A 35 25.82 -18.35 -15.68
N PRO A 36 26.61 -17.45 -15.07
CA PRO A 36 26.10 -16.37 -14.21
C PRO A 36 24.99 -15.52 -14.85
N ALA A 37 25.11 -15.20 -16.14
CA ALA A 37 24.11 -14.41 -16.87
C ALA A 37 22.75 -15.12 -16.98
N HIS A 38 22.74 -16.45 -17.13
CA HIS A 38 21.50 -17.22 -17.16
C HIS A 38 20.87 -17.35 -15.76
N ILE A 39 21.71 -17.43 -14.72
CA ILE A 39 21.24 -17.44 -13.33
C ILE A 39 20.55 -16.11 -13.00
N GLU A 40 21.18 -14.98 -13.36
CA GLU A 40 20.61 -13.65 -13.15
C GLU A 40 19.23 -13.53 -13.82
N LEU A 41 19.14 -13.88 -15.10
CA LEU A 41 17.89 -13.84 -15.85
C LEU A 41 16.79 -14.73 -15.22
N ALA A 42 17.15 -15.93 -14.76
CA ALA A 42 16.22 -16.86 -14.13
C ALA A 42 15.71 -16.38 -12.75
N ILE A 43 16.53 -15.63 -12.02
CA ILE A 43 16.22 -15.13 -10.67
C ILE A 43 15.52 -13.76 -10.70
N GLN A 44 15.71 -12.99 -11.78
CA GLN A 44 15.20 -11.62 -11.93
C GLN A 44 13.71 -11.44 -11.60
N PRO A 45 12.79 -12.35 -11.98
CA PRO A 45 11.38 -12.21 -11.61
C PRO A 45 11.15 -12.26 -10.09
N TYR A 46 11.84 -13.16 -9.38
CA TYR A 46 11.72 -13.29 -7.92
C TYR A 46 12.25 -12.05 -7.21
N VAL A 47 13.37 -11.50 -7.70
CA VAL A 47 13.93 -10.24 -7.18
C VAL A 47 12.96 -9.09 -7.40
N SER A 48 12.34 -9.01 -8.59
CA SER A 48 11.36 -7.96 -8.90
C SER A 48 10.15 -8.01 -7.97
N PHE A 49 9.58 -9.20 -7.74
CA PHE A 49 8.46 -9.36 -6.82
C PHE A 49 8.84 -9.05 -5.37
N HIS A 50 10.07 -9.42 -4.95
CA HIS A 50 10.59 -9.08 -3.63
C HIS A 50 10.69 -7.55 -3.44
N GLU A 51 11.28 -6.84 -4.40
CA GLU A 51 11.42 -5.39 -4.32
C GLU A 51 10.06 -4.67 -4.36
N GLN A 52 9.11 -5.13 -5.19
CA GLN A 52 7.74 -4.59 -5.18
C GLN A 52 7.04 -4.75 -3.82
N LEU A 53 7.14 -5.93 -3.20
CA LEU A 53 6.56 -6.17 -1.88
C LEU A 53 7.24 -5.33 -0.80
N LYS A 54 8.55 -5.15 -0.91
CA LYS A 54 9.35 -4.32 -0.02
C LYS A 54 8.94 -2.85 -0.12
N GLU A 55 8.73 -2.32 -1.32
CA GLU A 55 8.18 -0.97 -1.52
C GLU A 55 6.81 -0.80 -0.84
N GLU A 56 5.93 -1.81 -0.91
CA GLU A 56 4.64 -1.73 -0.23
C GLU A 56 4.76 -1.74 1.31
N VAL A 57 5.69 -2.53 1.85
CA VAL A 57 6.00 -2.58 3.29
C VAL A 57 6.58 -1.24 3.75
N ASP A 58 7.56 -0.71 3.01
CA ASP A 58 8.18 0.58 3.31
C ASP A 58 7.16 1.72 3.27
N TYR A 59 6.26 1.71 2.28
CA TYR A 59 5.14 2.65 2.21
C TYR A 59 4.21 2.56 3.42
N TYR A 60 3.83 1.34 3.85
CA TYR A 60 3.00 1.14 5.03
C TYR A 60 3.66 1.68 6.30
N GLU A 61 4.96 1.46 6.47
CA GLU A 61 5.72 1.95 7.61
C GLU A 61 5.89 3.47 7.61
N ARG A 62 6.08 4.08 6.44
CA ARG A 62 6.09 5.56 6.28
C ARG A 62 4.76 6.16 6.75
N ILE A 63 3.65 5.63 6.26
CA ILE A 63 2.31 6.08 6.65
C ILE A 63 2.09 5.96 8.17
N LYS A 64 2.49 4.83 8.78
CA LYS A 64 2.39 4.66 10.23
C LYS A 64 3.14 5.72 11.03
N ARG A 65 4.22 6.27 10.47
CA ARG A 65 4.99 7.38 11.07
C ARG A 65 4.42 8.76 10.75
N GLY A 66 3.34 8.84 9.96
CA GLY A 66 2.73 10.09 9.52
C GLY A 66 3.44 10.74 8.33
N ASP A 67 4.27 9.98 7.61
CA ASP A 67 4.90 10.44 6.37
C ASP A 67 3.98 10.13 5.18
N PHE A 68 3.39 11.18 4.62
CA PHE A 68 2.43 11.11 3.51
C PHE A 68 2.99 11.81 2.27
N GLU A 69 2.84 11.16 1.12
CA GLU A 69 3.17 11.77 -0.17
C GLU A 69 2.11 12.82 -0.56
N PRO A 70 2.51 13.90 -1.27
CA PRO A 70 1.57 14.88 -1.80
C PRO A 70 0.50 14.24 -2.68
N VAL A 71 -0.73 14.72 -2.55
CA VAL A 71 -1.83 14.31 -3.44
C VAL A 71 -1.81 15.22 -4.67
N PHE A 72 -1.37 14.69 -5.81
CA PHE A 72 -1.29 15.43 -7.07
C PHE A 72 -2.63 15.63 -7.76
N ASN A 73 -3.61 14.74 -7.53
CA ASN A 73 -4.97 14.88 -8.04
C ASN A 73 -5.96 14.08 -7.18
N LEU A 74 -7.25 14.37 -7.30
CA LEU A 74 -8.29 13.73 -6.49
C LEU A 74 -8.52 12.25 -6.80
N ARG A 75 -7.97 11.69 -7.90
CA ARG A 75 -8.17 10.27 -8.24
C ARG A 75 -7.53 9.34 -7.20
N THR A 76 -6.52 9.82 -6.50
CA THR A 76 -5.81 9.04 -5.46
C THR A 76 -6.31 9.33 -4.04
N ILE A 77 -7.35 10.15 -3.86
CA ILE A 77 -7.83 10.56 -2.53
C ILE A 77 -8.22 9.35 -1.66
N GLY A 78 -8.79 8.31 -2.25
CA GLY A 78 -9.18 7.11 -1.51
C GLY A 78 -7.99 6.34 -0.94
N LYS A 79 -6.83 6.35 -1.61
CA LYS A 79 -5.58 5.82 -1.02
C LYS A 79 -5.17 6.64 0.20
N THR A 80 -5.30 7.96 0.13
CA THR A 80 -5.01 8.87 1.25
C THR A 80 -5.93 8.62 2.43
N LEU A 81 -7.22 8.35 2.22
CA LEU A 81 -8.14 7.98 3.30
C LEU A 81 -7.69 6.71 4.03
N ILE A 82 -7.32 5.67 3.28
CA ILE A 82 -6.84 4.40 3.85
C ILE A 82 -5.53 4.63 4.60
N ALA A 83 -4.61 5.40 4.01
CA ALA A 83 -3.34 5.74 4.64
C ALA A 83 -3.57 6.49 5.97
N TYR A 84 -4.47 7.48 5.98
CA TYR A 84 -4.79 8.23 7.19
C TYR A 84 -5.41 7.34 8.27
N ARG A 85 -6.28 6.38 7.91
CA ARG A 85 -6.79 5.38 8.85
C ARG A 85 -5.65 4.56 9.48
N ILE A 86 -4.71 4.10 8.67
CA ILE A 86 -3.54 3.32 9.15
C ILE A 86 -2.68 4.16 10.10
N PHE A 87 -2.44 5.42 9.77
CA PHE A 87 -1.73 6.38 10.62
C PHE A 87 -2.41 6.54 12.00
N LEU A 88 -3.74 6.63 12.03
CA LEU A 88 -4.51 6.67 13.28
C LEU A 88 -4.51 5.33 14.05
N GLY A 89 -3.97 4.26 13.48
CA GLY A 89 -3.99 2.92 14.07
C GLY A 89 -5.39 2.27 14.10
N LEU A 90 -6.35 2.82 13.35
CA LEU A 90 -7.71 2.32 13.32
C LEU A 90 -7.82 1.09 12.43
N THR A 91 -8.57 0.08 12.87
CA THR A 91 -8.99 -1.05 12.04
C THR A 91 -10.16 -0.66 11.13
N GLN A 92 -10.49 -1.52 10.15
CA GLN A 92 -11.69 -1.33 9.33
C GLN A 92 -12.97 -1.40 10.18
N GLN A 93 -12.96 -2.18 11.26
CA GLN A 93 -14.07 -2.25 12.20
C GLN A 93 -14.22 -0.92 12.95
N ASP A 94 -13.13 -0.36 13.48
CA ASP A 94 -13.18 0.92 14.21
C ASP A 94 -13.70 2.06 13.32
N LEU A 95 -13.29 2.09 12.05
CA LEU A 95 -13.81 3.07 11.10
C LEU A 95 -15.30 2.83 10.78
N ALA A 96 -15.72 1.56 10.67
CA ALA A 96 -17.12 1.22 10.44
C ALA A 96 -18.02 1.65 11.59
N GLU A 97 -17.57 1.47 12.83
CA GLU A 97 -18.26 1.93 14.04
C GLU A 97 -18.41 3.45 14.04
N LYS A 98 -17.33 4.19 13.73
CA LYS A 98 -17.37 5.66 13.60
C LYS A 98 -18.31 6.16 12.50
N LEU A 99 -18.46 5.39 11.43
CA LEU A 99 -19.34 5.69 10.30
C LEU A 99 -20.78 5.17 10.49
N ASN A 100 -21.06 4.42 11.56
CA ASN A 100 -22.31 3.69 11.77
C ASN A 100 -22.71 2.81 10.56
N VAL A 101 -21.75 2.05 10.02
CA VAL A 101 -21.94 1.11 8.91
C VAL A 101 -21.39 -0.26 9.25
N SER A 102 -21.63 -1.27 8.41
CA SER A 102 -21.01 -2.58 8.59
C SER A 102 -19.51 -2.56 8.25
N PRO A 103 -18.66 -3.37 8.94
CA PRO A 103 -17.27 -3.56 8.56
C PRO A 103 -17.07 -4.04 7.12
N SER A 104 -18.04 -4.82 6.59
CA SER A 104 -18.03 -5.28 5.19
C SER A 104 -18.14 -4.13 4.18
N GLN A 105 -18.86 -3.06 4.53
CA GLN A 105 -18.98 -1.89 3.67
C GLN A 105 -17.65 -1.14 3.59
N VAL A 106 -17.00 -0.88 4.74
CA VAL A 106 -15.67 -0.26 4.77
C VAL A 106 -14.65 -1.13 4.02
N SER A 107 -14.66 -2.44 4.26
CA SER A 107 -13.75 -3.37 3.56
C SER A 107 -13.93 -3.31 2.03
N ARG A 108 -15.16 -3.21 1.54
CA ARG A 108 -15.46 -3.07 0.10
C ARG A 108 -15.00 -1.72 -0.44
N ASP A 109 -15.30 -0.64 0.27
CA ASP A 109 -14.90 0.72 -0.12
C ASP A 109 -13.37 0.82 -0.21
N GLU A 110 -12.65 0.31 0.80
CA GLU A 110 -11.19 0.33 0.81
C GLU A 110 -10.56 -0.59 -0.23
N ARG A 111 -11.20 -1.74 -0.54
CA ARG A 111 -10.69 -2.68 -1.55
C ARG A 111 -10.50 -1.98 -2.90
N ASN A 112 -11.48 -1.19 -3.29
CA ASN A 112 -11.46 -0.39 -4.52
C ASN A 112 -10.92 1.03 -4.30
N GLU A 113 -10.29 1.31 -3.16
CA GLU A 113 -9.68 2.61 -2.85
C GLU A 113 -10.69 3.76 -3.02
N TYR A 114 -11.92 3.55 -2.55
CA TYR A 114 -13.04 4.49 -2.68
C TYR A 114 -13.31 4.95 -4.12
N PHE A 115 -12.90 4.18 -5.13
CA PHE A 115 -13.14 4.51 -6.52
C PHE A 115 -14.65 4.64 -6.79
N GLY A 116 -15.05 5.78 -7.37
CA GLY A 116 -16.47 6.09 -7.63
C GLY A 116 -17.27 6.52 -6.39
N ALA A 117 -16.64 6.66 -5.23
CA ALA A 117 -17.31 7.27 -4.07
C ALA A 117 -17.64 8.74 -4.35
N THR A 118 -18.81 9.18 -3.89
CA THR A 118 -19.21 10.58 -4.01
C THR A 118 -18.38 11.46 -3.07
N ILE A 119 -18.34 12.77 -3.35
CA ILE A 119 -17.63 13.74 -2.51
C ILE A 119 -18.19 13.70 -1.08
N GLU A 120 -19.50 13.55 -0.93
CA GLU A 120 -20.17 13.45 0.38
C GLU A 120 -19.69 12.22 1.16
N ARG A 121 -19.52 11.08 0.48
CA ARG A 121 -18.99 9.86 1.09
C ARG A 121 -17.54 10.05 1.52
N ILE A 122 -16.71 10.65 0.68
CA ILE A 122 -15.31 10.98 1.02
C ILE A 122 -15.26 11.91 2.24
N GLN A 123 -16.06 12.98 2.24
CA GLN A 123 -16.14 13.93 3.36
C GLN A 123 -16.58 13.23 4.66
N THR A 124 -17.60 12.37 4.60
CA THR A 124 -18.09 11.63 5.79
C THR A 124 -16.98 10.75 6.38
N VAL A 125 -16.17 10.13 5.52
CA VAL A 125 -15.02 9.31 5.95
C VAL A 125 -13.92 10.17 6.57
N MET A 126 -13.64 11.34 6.00
CA MET A 126 -12.69 12.30 6.58
C MET A 126 -13.17 12.78 7.95
N ASP A 127 -14.44 13.14 8.08
CA ASP A 127 -15.04 13.62 9.34
C ASP A 127 -14.99 12.55 10.43
N ALA A 128 -15.32 11.30 10.09
CA ALA A 128 -15.23 10.16 11.03
C ALA A 128 -13.81 9.96 11.58
N MET A 129 -12.79 10.32 10.81
CA MET A 129 -11.38 10.25 11.19
C MET A 129 -10.83 11.56 11.76
N ASN A 130 -11.63 12.63 11.84
CA ASN A 130 -11.17 14.00 12.13
C ASN A 130 -10.00 14.44 11.22
N MET A 131 -10.02 13.99 9.97
CA MET A 131 -8.96 14.25 9.01
C MET A 131 -9.07 15.69 8.50
N ARG A 132 -7.99 16.45 8.60
CA ARG A 132 -7.86 17.76 7.96
C ARG A 132 -6.96 17.65 6.73
N SER A 133 -7.47 18.08 5.58
CA SER A 133 -6.69 18.22 4.35
C SER A 133 -6.50 19.70 4.01
N ILE A 134 -5.33 20.05 3.47
CA ILE A 134 -5.04 21.38 2.93
C ILE A 134 -4.64 21.17 1.48
N THR A 135 -5.44 21.70 0.56
CA THR A 135 -5.16 21.65 -0.87
C THR A 135 -4.44 22.91 -1.30
N LYS A 136 -3.31 22.76 -1.99
CA LYS A 136 -2.55 23.85 -2.62
C LYS A 136 -2.62 23.71 -4.13
N ILE A 137 -2.86 24.82 -4.84
CA ILE A 137 -2.80 24.87 -6.30
C ILE A 137 -1.36 25.20 -6.70
N ASP A 138 -0.76 24.36 -7.55
CA ASP A 138 0.58 24.56 -8.10
C ASP A 138 0.50 25.01 -9.56
N PRO A 139 0.94 26.22 -9.92
CA PRO A 139 0.91 26.71 -11.30
C PRO A 139 2.10 26.23 -12.16
N SER A 140 3.11 25.58 -11.55
CA SER A 140 4.38 25.21 -12.23
C SER A 140 4.25 23.96 -13.08
N ASP A 141 3.33 23.05 -12.72
CA ASP A 141 3.17 21.74 -13.33
C ASP A 141 1.76 21.59 -13.92
N VAL A 142 1.66 21.68 -15.25
CA VAL A 142 0.43 21.33 -15.95
C VAL A 142 0.34 19.80 -15.97
N ILE A 143 -0.44 19.23 -15.05
CA ILE A 143 -0.76 17.80 -15.06
C ILE A 143 -1.75 17.55 -16.21
N PHE A 144 -1.27 16.99 -17.31
CA PHE A 144 -2.15 16.53 -18.39
C PHE A 144 -3.00 15.35 -17.91
N ALA A 145 -4.29 15.41 -18.23
CA ALA A 145 -5.32 14.54 -17.66
C ALA A 145 -5.27 13.10 -18.14
#